data_AF-L0F8S0-F1
#
_entry.id   AF-L0F8S0-F1
#
_cell.length_a   1.000
_cell.length_b   1.000
_cell.length_c   1.000
_cell.angle_alpha   90.00
_cell.angle_beta   90.00
_cell.angle_gamma   90.00
#
_symmetry.space_group_name_H-M   'P 1'
#
loop_
_entity.id
_entity.type
_entity.pdbx_description
1 polymer ?
#
loop_
_entity_poly.entity_id
_entity_poly.type
_entity_poly.pdbx_seq_one_letter_code
_entity_poly.pdbx_strand_id
1 'polypeptide(L)'
;MSLRLEAEEAMGLRFPERNGEAVIRFDETMEVPHGAETLMRGLYRNPEEIKKGFKTLHQETATLLEIILPRRARIREWLEELPEQPKEAESFLRETSQKIQQQDRKVSHMENELISKLAESGMDDLFPLPLSVFAQISYSEPCAKIFLRPLGRLAEILKLNPEIVRQVVRIHLLYSLLIIGGQDLDGQPFSRGNEDSTLIGIASFFALKHMKKANPEYQLCYTEWVKAWGGKSYLRLLPQESSIEKVRAAMVFWRRNPELSWEDAWNGLRSLDMEISTGPRPLASWPIR
;
A
#
# COMPACT_ATOMS: atom_id res chain seq x y z
N MET A 1 18.80 9.17 -17.51
CA MET A 1 18.83 8.44 -18.80
C MET A 1 17.37 8.22 -19.19
N SER A 2 16.98 7.24 -20.01
CA SER A 2 15.56 6.86 -20.06
C SER A 2 15.29 5.77 -19.03
N LEU A 3 14.17 5.85 -18.30
CA LEU A 3 13.77 4.83 -17.33
C LEU A 3 13.74 3.42 -17.95
N ARG A 4 13.36 3.30 -19.23
CA ARG A 4 13.48 2.04 -20.01
C ARG A 4 14.92 1.52 -19.98
N LEU A 5 15.86 2.34 -20.44
CA LEU A 5 17.28 1.97 -20.57
C LEU A 5 17.90 1.64 -19.20
N GLU A 6 17.53 2.39 -18.15
CA GLU A 6 17.97 2.14 -16.78
C GLU A 6 17.42 0.81 -16.23
N ALA A 7 16.23 0.39 -16.65
CA ALA A 7 15.66 -0.92 -16.28
C ALA A 7 16.32 -2.06 -17.08
N GLU A 8 16.51 -1.89 -18.38
CA GLU A 8 17.20 -2.83 -19.27
C GLU A 8 18.65 -3.08 -18.81
N GLU A 9 19.41 -2.01 -18.55
CA GLU A 9 20.77 -2.10 -18.00
C GLU A 9 20.78 -2.71 -16.59
N ALA A 10 19.81 -2.36 -15.72
CA ALA A 10 19.75 -2.91 -14.37
C ALA A 10 19.55 -4.44 -14.35
N MET A 11 18.79 -5.00 -15.29
CA MET A 11 18.52 -6.44 -15.38
C MET A 11 19.39 -7.21 -16.38
N GLY A 12 20.04 -6.54 -17.34
CA GLY A 12 20.73 -7.22 -18.45
C GLY A 12 19.76 -7.87 -19.44
N LEU A 13 18.55 -7.33 -19.58
CA LEU A 13 17.54 -7.73 -20.55
C LEU A 13 17.16 -6.53 -21.43
N ARG A 14 16.51 -6.76 -22.57
CA ARG A 14 15.97 -5.73 -23.46
C ARG A 14 14.49 -5.98 -23.72
N PHE A 15 13.70 -4.93 -23.88
CA PHE A 15 12.34 -5.10 -24.40
C PHE A 15 12.39 -5.47 -25.88
N PRO A 16 11.52 -6.40 -26.35
CA PRO A 16 11.47 -6.77 -27.75
C PRO A 16 11.00 -5.57 -28.58
N GLU A 17 11.69 -5.31 -29.70
CA GLU A 17 11.43 -4.14 -30.54
C GLU A 17 10.60 -4.51 -31.79
N ARG A 18 9.63 -3.66 -32.12
CA ARG A 18 8.77 -3.76 -33.30
C ARG A 18 8.86 -2.44 -34.05
N ASN A 19 9.23 -2.48 -35.32
CA ASN A 19 9.49 -1.29 -36.15
C ASN A 19 10.57 -0.33 -35.58
N GLY A 20 11.44 -0.80 -34.68
CA GLY A 20 12.44 0.02 -33.99
C GLY A 20 11.97 0.66 -32.66
N GLU A 21 10.74 0.38 -32.22
CA GLU A 21 10.22 0.82 -30.93
C GLU A 21 10.01 -0.38 -29.99
N ALA A 22 10.33 -0.23 -28.70
CA ALA A 22 10.12 -1.30 -27.73
C ALA A 22 8.64 -1.53 -27.43
N VAL A 23 8.22 -2.81 -27.45
CA VAL A 23 6.85 -3.22 -27.14
C VAL A 23 6.66 -3.24 -25.62
N ILE A 24 6.37 -2.07 -25.06
CA ILE A 24 5.97 -1.86 -23.66
C ILE A 24 4.57 -1.25 -23.68
N ARG A 25 3.57 -1.96 -23.15
CA ARG A 25 2.18 -1.46 -23.11
C ARG A 25 1.68 -1.34 -21.67
N PHE A 26 1.48 -0.10 -21.23
CA PHE A 26 0.69 0.21 -20.04
C PHE A 26 -0.72 0.64 -20.47
N ASP A 27 -1.74 0.06 -19.84
CA ASP A 27 -3.14 0.48 -19.96
C ASP A 27 -3.56 1.14 -18.64
N GLU A 28 -3.76 2.46 -18.61
CA GLU A 28 -4.11 3.18 -17.38
C GLU A 28 -5.61 3.49 -17.36
N THR A 29 -6.35 2.87 -16.45
CA THR A 29 -7.81 2.94 -16.39
C THR A 29 -8.33 3.60 -15.12
N MET A 30 -9.51 4.22 -15.25
CA MET A 30 -10.32 4.73 -14.13
C MET A 30 -11.37 3.71 -13.65
N GLU A 31 -11.33 2.47 -14.15
CA GLU A 31 -12.09 1.35 -13.60
C GLU A 31 -11.74 1.08 -12.13
N VAL A 32 -12.66 0.41 -11.43
CA VAL A 32 -12.48 -0.09 -10.08
C VAL A 32 -12.68 -1.61 -10.15
N PRO A 33 -11.63 -2.44 -9.95
CA PRO A 33 -11.80 -3.89 -9.92
C PRO A 33 -12.56 -4.29 -8.65
N HIS A 34 -13.33 -5.39 -8.69
CA HIS A 34 -14.22 -5.78 -7.58
C HIS A 34 -13.50 -5.88 -6.21
N GLY A 35 -12.28 -6.41 -6.17
CA GLY A 35 -11.46 -6.47 -4.94
C GLY A 35 -11.06 -5.10 -4.36
N ALA A 36 -11.21 -4.01 -5.11
CA ALA A 36 -10.97 -2.65 -4.64
C ALA A 36 -12.17 -2.02 -3.92
N GLU A 37 -13.37 -2.64 -3.95
CA GLU A 37 -14.57 -2.02 -3.38
C GLU A 37 -14.40 -1.63 -1.90
N THR A 38 -13.77 -2.49 -1.09
CA THR A 38 -13.49 -2.20 0.33
C THR A 38 -12.60 -0.97 0.50
N LEU A 39 -11.53 -0.85 -0.31
CA LEU A 39 -10.65 0.31 -0.34
C LEU A 39 -11.39 1.61 -0.75
N MET A 40 -12.30 1.50 -1.72
CA MET A 40 -13.10 2.64 -2.18
C MET A 40 -14.14 3.09 -1.13
N ARG A 41 -14.75 2.17 -0.39
CA ARG A 41 -15.64 2.48 0.75
C ARG A 41 -14.91 3.28 1.84
N GLY A 42 -13.64 2.94 2.09
CA GLY A 42 -12.71 3.76 2.88
C GLY A 42 -12.61 3.40 4.36
N LEU A 43 -12.03 4.32 5.15
CA LEU A 43 -11.64 4.13 6.55
C LEU A 43 -12.78 3.81 7.53
N TYR A 44 -14.04 4.03 7.16
CA TYR A 44 -15.19 3.79 8.03
C TYR A 44 -16.23 2.94 7.32
N ARG A 45 -16.78 1.95 8.02
CA ARG A 45 -17.81 1.05 7.49
C ARG A 45 -19.04 1.81 6.97
N ASN A 46 -19.48 2.84 7.71
CA ASN A 46 -20.59 3.74 7.36
C ASN A 46 -20.20 5.23 7.58
N PRO A 47 -19.50 5.90 6.64
CA PRO A 47 -18.91 7.22 6.88
C PRO A 47 -19.94 8.35 7.11
N GLU A 48 -21.11 8.28 6.47
CA GLU A 48 -22.18 9.27 6.70
C GLU A 48 -22.85 9.11 8.09
N GLU A 49 -22.83 7.91 8.68
CA GLU A 49 -23.32 7.71 10.05
C GLU A 49 -22.36 8.28 11.10
N ILE A 50 -21.05 8.07 10.92
CA ILE A 50 -20.00 8.71 11.74
C ILE A 50 -20.15 10.24 11.68
N LYS A 51 -20.29 10.80 10.47
CA LYS A 51 -20.47 12.23 10.20
C LYS A 51 -21.79 12.78 10.77
N LYS A 52 -22.86 11.99 10.80
CA LYS A 52 -24.11 12.31 11.50
C LYS A 52 -23.91 12.31 13.03
N GLY A 53 -23.19 11.32 13.57
CA GLY A 53 -22.84 11.24 14.98
C GLY A 53 -22.08 12.46 15.47
N PHE A 54 -21.02 12.88 14.78
CA PHE A 54 -20.29 14.11 15.09
C PHE A 54 -21.18 15.38 15.05
N LYS A 55 -22.10 15.49 14.09
CA LYS A 55 -23.07 16.61 14.04
C LYS A 55 -24.00 16.61 15.25
N THR A 56 -24.52 15.46 15.65
CA THR A 56 -25.39 15.33 16.83
C THR A 56 -24.62 15.64 18.12
N LEU A 57 -23.40 15.10 18.29
CA LEU A 57 -22.55 15.38 19.45
C LEU A 57 -22.24 16.89 19.58
N HIS A 58 -21.96 17.56 18.46
CA HIS A 58 -21.75 19.01 18.43
C HIS A 58 -23.00 19.80 18.86
N GLN A 59 -24.17 19.47 18.31
CA GLN A 59 -25.44 20.13 18.66
C GLN A 59 -25.78 19.97 20.15
N GLU A 60 -25.57 18.77 20.70
CA GLU A 60 -25.92 18.44 22.08
C GLU A 60 -24.93 19.06 23.07
N THR A 61 -23.67 19.24 22.65
CA THR A 61 -22.67 20.06 23.36
C THR A 61 -23.04 21.54 23.34
N ALA A 62 -23.54 22.06 22.20
CA ALA A 62 -24.01 23.44 22.11
C ALA A 62 -25.19 23.69 23.06
N THR A 63 -26.16 22.77 23.12
CA THR A 63 -27.28 22.85 24.08
C THR A 63 -26.84 22.73 25.53
N LEU A 64 -25.76 22.01 25.85
CA LEU A 64 -25.15 22.04 27.18
C LEU A 64 -24.57 23.43 27.52
N LEU A 65 -23.97 24.14 26.55
CA LEU A 65 -23.51 25.52 26.73
C LEU A 65 -24.67 26.52 26.89
N GLU A 66 -25.77 26.35 26.15
CA GLU A 66 -27.03 27.11 26.33
C GLU A 66 -27.62 26.91 27.72
N ILE A 67 -27.48 25.72 28.30
CA ILE A 67 -27.86 25.45 29.70
C ILE A 67 -26.91 26.16 30.67
N ILE A 68 -25.60 26.05 30.48
CA ILE A 68 -24.59 26.52 31.46
C ILE A 68 -24.42 28.05 31.47
N LEU A 69 -24.36 28.70 30.30
CA LEU A 69 -23.95 30.11 30.20
C LEU A 69 -24.88 31.10 30.95
N PRO A 70 -26.22 31.06 30.80
CA PRO A 70 -27.13 31.95 31.54
C PRO A 70 -27.10 31.68 33.05
N ARG A 71 -26.92 30.41 33.44
CA ARG A 71 -26.84 29.99 34.84
C ARG A 71 -25.56 30.47 35.51
N ARG A 72 -24.43 30.46 34.78
CA ARG A 72 -23.16 31.02 35.23
C ARG A 72 -23.23 32.54 35.44
N ALA A 73 -24.04 33.25 34.63
CA ALA A 73 -24.30 34.68 34.86
C ALA A 73 -25.09 34.89 36.16
N ARG A 74 -26.23 34.21 36.33
CA ARG A 74 -27.07 34.34 37.54
C ARG A 74 -26.34 33.95 38.84
N ILE A 75 -25.45 32.95 38.78
CA ILE A 75 -24.62 32.57 39.94
C ILE A 75 -23.54 33.62 40.24
N ARG A 76 -23.03 34.36 39.24
CA ARG A 76 -22.12 35.49 39.48
C ARG A 76 -22.85 36.66 40.14
N GLU A 77 -24.05 37.00 39.69
CA GLU A 77 -24.89 38.02 40.32
C GLU A 77 -25.04 37.73 41.83
N TRP A 78 -25.28 36.47 42.21
CA TRP A 78 -25.38 36.05 43.62
C TRP A 78 -24.06 36.01 44.42
N LEU A 79 -22.91 36.23 43.79
CA LEU A 79 -21.64 36.47 44.49
C LEU A 79 -21.42 37.97 44.78
N GLU A 80 -22.12 38.84 44.07
CA GLU A 80 -22.04 40.30 44.20
C GLU A 80 -23.18 40.84 45.09
N GLU A 81 -24.40 40.27 44.99
CA GLU A 81 -25.56 40.60 45.81
C GLU A 81 -26.35 39.33 46.22
N LEU A 82 -26.54 39.11 47.52
CA LEU A 82 -27.17 37.88 48.04
C LEU A 82 -28.67 37.79 47.64
N PRO A 83 -29.19 36.59 47.29
CA PRO A 83 -30.57 36.44 46.87
C PRO A 83 -31.58 36.72 47.99
N GLU A 84 -32.50 37.65 47.75
CA GLU A 84 -33.60 38.02 48.66
C GLU A 84 -34.47 36.83 49.10
N GLN A 85 -34.59 35.81 48.25
CA GLN A 85 -35.37 34.59 48.50
C GLN A 85 -34.50 33.32 48.47
N PRO A 86 -33.89 32.92 49.61
CA PRO A 86 -32.97 31.77 49.66
C PRO A 86 -33.57 30.44 49.19
N LYS A 87 -34.88 30.22 49.36
CA LYS A 87 -35.56 28.98 48.92
C LYS A 87 -35.69 28.89 47.40
N GLU A 88 -35.93 30.01 46.72
CA GLU A 88 -35.95 30.05 45.25
C GLU A 88 -34.54 29.81 44.69
N ALA A 89 -33.52 30.37 45.35
CA ALA A 89 -32.12 30.11 45.01
C ALA A 89 -31.73 28.62 45.19
N GLU A 90 -32.16 27.96 46.28
CA GLU A 90 -31.93 26.52 46.45
C GLU A 90 -32.59 25.69 45.33
N SER A 91 -33.85 25.99 44.99
CA SER A 91 -34.57 25.29 43.92
C SER A 91 -33.87 25.48 42.56
N PHE A 92 -33.48 26.72 42.24
CA PHE A 92 -32.74 27.06 41.02
C PHE A 92 -31.42 26.29 40.92
N LEU A 93 -30.64 26.19 42.01
CA LEU A 93 -29.38 25.44 42.04
C LEU A 93 -29.61 23.93 41.89
N ARG A 94 -30.64 23.39 42.55
CA ARG A 94 -31.02 21.96 42.46
C ARG A 94 -31.45 21.58 41.04
N GLU A 95 -32.34 22.36 40.43
CA GLU A 95 -32.77 22.16 39.03
C GLU A 95 -31.62 22.34 38.04
N THR A 96 -30.74 23.32 38.28
CA THR A 96 -29.55 23.57 37.48
C THR A 96 -28.63 22.35 37.46
N SER A 97 -28.32 21.80 38.64
CA SER A 97 -27.51 20.59 38.79
C SER A 97 -28.14 19.41 38.05
N GLN A 98 -29.45 19.18 38.22
CA GLN A 98 -30.17 18.10 37.52
C GLN A 98 -30.16 18.25 36.00
N LYS A 99 -30.44 19.45 35.48
CA LYS A 99 -30.50 19.73 34.03
C LYS A 99 -29.12 19.59 33.36
N ILE A 100 -28.05 20.01 34.06
CA ILE A 100 -26.67 19.78 33.61
C ILE A 100 -26.35 18.28 33.61
N GLN A 101 -26.59 17.56 34.72
CA GLN A 101 -26.29 16.12 34.81
C GLN A 101 -27.05 15.25 33.80
N GLN A 102 -28.28 15.64 33.42
CA GLN A 102 -29.05 14.93 32.40
C GLN A 102 -28.44 15.10 31.00
N GLN A 103 -28.07 16.33 30.63
CA GLN A 103 -27.51 16.62 29.32
C GLN A 103 -26.06 16.11 29.18
N ASP A 104 -25.27 16.21 30.25
CA ASP A 104 -23.89 15.69 30.35
C ASP A 104 -23.86 14.17 30.09
N ARG A 105 -24.68 13.38 30.80
CA ARG A 105 -24.82 11.93 30.57
C ARG A 105 -25.22 11.58 29.13
N LYS A 106 -26.06 12.40 28.50
CA LYS A 106 -26.48 12.21 27.11
C LYS A 106 -25.30 12.43 26.15
N VAL A 107 -24.53 13.50 26.34
CA VAL A 107 -23.30 13.80 25.60
C VAL A 107 -22.28 12.65 25.74
N SER A 108 -21.97 12.24 26.97
CA SER A 108 -21.04 11.12 27.22
C SER A 108 -21.50 9.80 26.59
N HIS A 109 -22.81 9.51 26.58
CA HIS A 109 -23.33 8.30 25.94
C HIS A 109 -23.12 8.30 24.42
N MET A 110 -23.41 9.43 23.75
CA MET A 110 -23.20 9.56 22.30
C MET A 110 -21.72 9.57 21.91
N GLU A 111 -20.85 10.12 22.76
CA GLU A 111 -19.40 10.04 22.61
C GLU A 111 -18.92 8.58 22.64
N ASN A 112 -19.34 7.80 23.65
CA ASN A 112 -18.98 6.38 23.76
C ASN A 112 -19.51 5.54 22.58
N GLU A 113 -20.74 5.78 22.12
CA GLU A 113 -21.24 5.13 20.88
C GLU A 113 -20.38 5.46 19.66
N LEU A 114 -19.96 6.72 19.51
CA LEU A 114 -19.17 7.16 18.38
C LEU A 114 -17.77 6.55 18.42
N ILE A 115 -17.15 6.46 19.62
CA ILE A 115 -15.87 5.78 19.83
C ILE A 115 -15.96 4.29 19.45
N SER A 116 -17.04 3.58 19.80
CA SER A 116 -17.25 2.18 19.36
C SER A 116 -17.28 2.07 17.84
N LYS A 117 -18.10 2.90 17.18
CA LYS A 117 -18.29 2.88 15.71
C LYS A 117 -17.02 3.28 14.95
N LEU A 118 -16.13 4.06 15.58
CA LEU A 118 -14.79 4.37 15.06
C LEU A 118 -13.81 3.21 15.27
N ALA A 119 -13.87 2.51 16.41
CA ALA A 119 -13.04 1.33 16.70
C ALA A 119 -13.40 0.11 15.83
N GLU A 120 -14.66 0.00 15.39
CA GLU A 120 -15.17 -1.03 14.47
C GLU A 120 -14.72 -0.88 13.00
N SER A 121 -13.81 0.06 12.69
CA SER A 121 -13.28 0.26 11.34
C SER A 121 -11.75 0.47 11.37
N GLY A 122 -11.00 -0.64 11.44
CA GLY A 122 -9.55 -0.61 11.48
C GLY A 122 -8.91 -0.38 10.10
N MET A 123 -7.74 0.29 10.09
CA MET A 123 -6.84 0.26 8.92
C MET A 123 -6.35 -1.16 8.62
N ASP A 124 -6.24 -2.00 9.64
CA ASP A 124 -5.81 -3.39 9.53
C ASP A 124 -6.89 -4.29 8.89
N ASP A 125 -8.17 -3.87 8.88
CA ASP A 125 -9.24 -4.56 8.14
C ASP A 125 -9.20 -4.27 6.62
N LEU A 126 -8.47 -3.22 6.22
CA LEU A 126 -8.36 -2.79 4.82
C LEU A 126 -7.20 -3.45 4.07
N PHE A 127 -6.22 -4.04 4.75
CA PHE A 127 -4.96 -4.48 4.15
C PHE A 127 -4.41 -5.79 4.79
N PRO A 128 -3.72 -6.66 4.03
CA PRO A 128 -3.30 -6.50 2.64
C PRO A 128 -4.40 -6.84 1.62
N LEU A 129 -4.41 -6.11 0.51
CA LEU A 129 -5.27 -6.38 -0.65
C LEU A 129 -4.50 -7.13 -1.75
N PRO A 130 -5.13 -8.00 -2.56
CA PRO A 130 -4.44 -8.63 -3.69
C PRO A 130 -3.82 -7.59 -4.65
N LEU A 131 -2.64 -7.87 -5.22
CA LEU A 131 -1.97 -6.95 -6.16
C LEU A 131 -2.87 -6.53 -7.34
N SER A 132 -3.76 -7.43 -7.77
CA SER A 132 -4.81 -7.22 -8.80
C SER A 132 -5.83 -6.11 -8.48
N VAL A 133 -5.86 -5.60 -7.26
CA VAL A 133 -6.58 -4.36 -6.86
C VAL A 133 -5.93 -3.11 -7.44
N PHE A 134 -4.60 -3.12 -7.62
CA PHE A 134 -3.80 -1.97 -8.03
C PHE A 134 -3.34 -2.08 -9.49
N ALA A 135 -2.93 -3.27 -9.93
CA ALA A 135 -2.58 -3.55 -11.31
C ALA A 135 -2.73 -5.04 -11.67
N GLN A 136 -3.05 -5.33 -12.92
CA GLN A 136 -3.04 -6.67 -13.52
C GLN A 136 -1.92 -6.76 -14.55
N ILE A 137 -1.25 -7.92 -14.64
CA ILE A 137 -0.17 -8.18 -15.58
C ILE A 137 -0.61 -9.29 -16.54
N SER A 138 -0.39 -9.08 -17.83
CA SER A 138 -0.64 -10.09 -18.86
C SER A 138 0.65 -10.84 -19.19
N TYR A 139 0.53 -12.16 -19.33
CA TYR A 139 1.63 -13.08 -19.61
C TYR A 139 1.66 -13.57 -21.06
N SER A 140 0.54 -13.47 -21.79
CA SER A 140 0.43 -13.83 -23.21
C SER A 140 0.88 -12.68 -24.13
N GLU A 141 0.47 -11.45 -23.81
CA GLU A 141 1.09 -10.22 -24.33
C GLU A 141 1.73 -9.46 -23.16
N PRO A 142 3.00 -9.00 -23.25
CA PRO A 142 3.65 -8.27 -22.15
C PRO A 142 3.07 -6.85 -22.00
N CYS A 143 1.93 -6.75 -21.31
CA CYS A 143 1.28 -5.51 -20.93
C CYS A 143 0.82 -5.52 -19.48
N ALA A 144 0.69 -4.33 -18.88
CA ALA A 144 0.18 -4.17 -17.52
C ALA A 144 -0.95 -3.13 -17.49
N LYS A 145 -2.09 -3.52 -16.90
CA LYS A 145 -3.26 -2.66 -16.69
C LYS A 145 -3.21 -2.08 -15.29
N ILE A 146 -3.22 -0.76 -15.16
CA ILE A 146 -3.05 -0.02 -13.90
C ILE A 146 -4.38 0.64 -13.52
N PHE A 147 -4.86 0.38 -12.30
CA PHE A 147 -6.12 0.95 -11.79
C PHE A 147 -5.83 2.25 -11.03
N LEU A 148 -6.04 3.39 -11.69
CA LEU A 148 -5.69 4.71 -11.16
C LEU A 148 -6.52 5.13 -9.95
N ARG A 149 -7.79 4.68 -9.85
CA ARG A 149 -8.67 4.99 -8.71
C ARG A 149 -8.22 4.29 -7.41
N PRO A 150 -7.99 2.96 -7.37
CA PRO A 150 -7.38 2.28 -6.22
C PRO A 150 -6.05 2.90 -5.77
N LEU A 151 -5.15 3.26 -6.70
CA LEU A 151 -3.87 3.90 -6.37
C LEU A 151 -4.05 5.31 -5.79
N GLY A 152 -4.96 6.12 -6.35
CA GLY A 152 -5.28 7.44 -5.80
C GLY A 152 -5.90 7.35 -4.40
N ARG A 153 -6.79 6.38 -4.17
CA ARG A 153 -7.43 6.15 -2.87
C ARG A 153 -6.44 5.63 -1.82
N LEU A 154 -5.51 4.77 -2.21
CA LEU A 154 -4.41 4.34 -1.35
C LEU A 154 -3.52 5.53 -0.96
N ALA A 155 -3.18 6.38 -1.92
CA ALA A 155 -2.37 7.57 -1.67
C ALA A 155 -3.07 8.55 -0.72
N GLU A 156 -4.38 8.77 -0.88
CA GLU A 156 -5.19 9.57 0.04
C GLU A 156 -5.18 9.01 1.47
N ILE A 157 -5.47 7.72 1.64
CA ILE A 157 -5.54 7.03 2.94
C ILE A 157 -4.18 7.09 3.67
N LEU A 158 -3.08 6.88 2.93
CA LEU A 158 -1.72 6.87 3.48
C LEU A 158 -1.04 8.26 3.47
N LYS A 159 -1.74 9.31 3.02
CA LYS A 159 -1.24 10.69 2.88
C LYS A 159 0.03 10.79 2.02
N LEU A 160 0.13 9.98 0.98
CA LEU A 160 1.21 9.92 0.01
C LEU A 160 0.91 10.77 -1.23
N ASN A 161 1.94 11.12 -1.97
CA ASN A 161 1.82 11.81 -3.26
C ASN A 161 1.27 10.85 -4.35
N PRO A 162 0.07 11.07 -4.91
CA PRO A 162 -0.58 10.12 -5.80
C PRO A 162 0.17 9.92 -7.13
N GLU A 163 0.87 10.94 -7.63
CA GLU A 163 1.64 10.81 -8.87
C GLU A 163 2.92 9.99 -8.66
N ILE A 164 3.55 10.11 -7.48
CA ILE A 164 4.70 9.27 -7.13
C ILE A 164 4.24 7.83 -6.83
N VAL A 165 3.08 7.63 -6.19
CA VAL A 165 2.47 6.29 -6.03
C VAL A 165 2.23 5.63 -7.40
N ARG A 166 1.66 6.35 -8.39
CA ARG A 166 1.55 5.83 -9.77
C ARG A 166 2.92 5.53 -10.37
N GLN A 167 3.89 6.41 -10.21
CA GLN A 167 5.22 6.26 -10.82
C GLN A 167 6.01 5.07 -10.24
N VAL A 168 5.95 4.82 -8.92
CA VAL A 168 6.62 3.65 -8.33
C VAL A 168 5.96 2.33 -8.74
N VAL A 169 4.64 2.32 -8.95
CA VAL A 169 3.90 1.19 -9.50
C VAL A 169 4.30 0.94 -10.95
N ARG A 170 4.33 1.97 -11.81
CA ARG A 170 4.81 1.88 -13.20
C ARG A 170 6.24 1.33 -13.27
N ILE A 171 7.15 1.77 -12.40
CA ILE A 171 8.54 1.27 -12.34
C ILE A 171 8.58 -0.21 -11.94
N HIS A 172 7.83 -0.64 -10.92
CA HIS A 172 7.75 -2.05 -10.54
C HIS A 172 7.22 -2.91 -11.69
N LEU A 173 6.12 -2.49 -12.31
CA LEU A 173 5.50 -3.20 -13.43
C LEU A 173 6.42 -3.21 -14.67
N LEU A 174 7.21 -2.17 -14.92
CA LEU A 174 8.23 -2.16 -15.97
C LEU A 174 9.26 -3.27 -15.76
N TYR A 175 9.76 -3.44 -14.53
CA TYR A 175 10.64 -4.56 -14.19
C TYR A 175 9.94 -5.91 -14.35
N SER A 176 8.68 -6.06 -13.91
CA SER A 176 7.88 -7.28 -14.12
C SER A 176 7.70 -7.64 -15.59
N LEU A 177 7.33 -6.67 -16.45
CA LEU A 177 7.14 -6.89 -17.89
C LEU A 177 8.45 -7.30 -18.60
N LEU A 178 9.59 -6.76 -18.15
CA LEU A 178 10.89 -7.15 -18.66
C LEU A 178 11.26 -8.59 -18.27
N ILE A 179 10.84 -9.07 -17.08
CA ILE A 179 10.98 -10.48 -16.69
C ILE A 179 10.06 -11.39 -17.52
N ILE A 180 8.83 -10.97 -17.83
CA ILE A 180 7.89 -11.76 -18.66
C ILE A 180 8.39 -11.87 -20.10
N GLY A 181 8.52 -10.74 -20.80
CA GLY A 181 8.67 -10.70 -22.25
C GLY A 181 10.02 -10.19 -22.77
N GLY A 182 10.98 -9.92 -21.89
CA GLY A 182 12.29 -9.41 -22.30
C GLY A 182 13.11 -10.40 -23.12
N GLN A 183 13.84 -9.88 -24.11
CA GLN A 183 14.94 -10.59 -24.75
C GLN A 183 16.19 -10.52 -23.85
N ASP A 184 17.00 -11.57 -23.84
CA ASP A 184 18.32 -11.51 -23.23
C ASP A 184 19.28 -10.66 -24.10
N LEU A 185 20.49 -10.34 -23.62
CA LEU A 185 21.46 -9.54 -24.40
C LEU A 185 21.83 -10.16 -25.77
N ASP A 186 21.70 -11.48 -25.89
CA ASP A 186 21.89 -12.27 -27.11
C ASP A 186 20.74 -12.12 -28.14
N GLY A 187 19.71 -11.32 -27.83
CA GLY A 187 18.49 -11.15 -28.64
C GLY A 187 17.47 -12.28 -28.52
N GLN A 188 17.76 -13.33 -27.74
CA GLN A 188 16.92 -14.51 -27.61
C GLN A 188 15.62 -14.20 -26.82
N PRO A 189 14.43 -14.48 -27.39
CA PRO A 189 13.15 -14.29 -26.70
C PRO A 189 12.81 -15.50 -25.83
N PHE A 190 12.77 -15.31 -24.51
CA PHE A 190 12.26 -16.29 -23.56
C PHE A 190 11.07 -15.71 -22.80
N SER A 191 10.08 -16.55 -22.46
CA SER A 191 8.91 -16.15 -21.69
C SER A 191 8.47 -17.24 -20.70
N ARG A 192 8.08 -16.81 -19.51
CA ARG A 192 7.39 -17.63 -18.51
C ARG A 192 5.89 -17.39 -18.66
N GLY A 193 5.10 -18.44 -18.87
CA GLY A 193 3.63 -18.34 -19.03
C GLY A 193 2.84 -18.41 -17.72
N ASN A 194 3.51 -18.31 -16.57
CA ASN A 194 2.99 -18.70 -15.26
C ASN A 194 3.21 -17.57 -14.26
N GLU A 195 2.18 -17.20 -13.50
CA GLU A 195 2.34 -16.34 -12.33
C GLU A 195 3.10 -17.08 -11.24
N ASP A 196 4.21 -16.50 -10.78
CA ASP A 196 4.99 -16.99 -9.65
C ASP A 196 5.32 -15.84 -8.70
N SER A 197 5.21 -16.12 -7.41
CA SER A 197 5.81 -15.39 -6.29
C SER A 197 7.24 -14.91 -6.59
N THR A 198 8.06 -15.75 -7.24
CA THR A 198 9.40 -15.43 -7.73
C THR A 198 9.44 -14.14 -8.53
N LEU A 199 8.56 -13.98 -9.52
CA LEU A 199 8.60 -12.85 -10.46
C LEU A 199 8.36 -11.53 -9.74
N ILE A 200 7.32 -11.51 -8.90
CA ILE A 200 6.96 -10.36 -8.07
C ILE A 200 8.07 -10.06 -7.04
N GLY A 201 8.78 -11.10 -6.55
CA GLY A 201 10.02 -10.97 -5.81
C GLY A 201 11.11 -10.25 -6.61
N ILE A 202 11.60 -10.85 -7.69
CA ILE A 202 12.71 -10.34 -8.52
C ILE A 202 12.43 -8.90 -8.99
N ALA A 203 11.21 -8.63 -9.48
CA ALA A 203 10.77 -7.28 -9.84
C ALA A 203 10.85 -6.32 -8.64
N SER A 204 10.46 -6.76 -7.45
CA SER A 204 10.57 -5.97 -6.23
C SER A 204 12.00 -5.64 -5.81
N PHE A 205 12.97 -6.54 -6.05
CA PHE A 205 14.39 -6.27 -5.78
C PHE A 205 14.96 -5.21 -6.72
N PHE A 206 14.73 -5.34 -8.04
CA PHE A 206 15.20 -4.34 -9.00
C PHE A 206 14.49 -3.00 -8.82
N ALA A 207 13.16 -3.00 -8.60
CA ALA A 207 12.41 -1.79 -8.28
C ALA A 207 12.90 -1.11 -7.01
N LEU A 208 13.10 -1.83 -5.90
CA LEU A 208 13.62 -1.25 -4.66
C LEU A 208 15.04 -0.70 -4.84
N LYS A 209 15.91 -1.41 -5.57
CA LYS A 209 17.27 -0.96 -5.89
C LYS A 209 17.30 0.26 -6.82
N HIS A 210 16.26 0.44 -7.65
CA HIS A 210 16.02 1.68 -8.39
C HIS A 210 15.59 2.81 -7.43
N MET A 211 14.57 2.59 -6.57
CA MET A 211 14.10 3.62 -5.63
C MET A 211 15.18 4.09 -4.65
N LYS A 212 16.06 3.20 -4.18
CA LYS A 212 17.22 3.54 -3.34
C LYS A 212 18.18 4.56 -3.99
N LYS A 213 18.17 4.71 -5.32
CA LYS A 213 18.96 5.72 -6.07
C LYS A 213 18.19 7.02 -6.32
N ALA A 214 16.87 7.02 -6.12
CA ALA A 214 15.97 8.13 -6.42
C ALA A 214 15.71 9.02 -5.18
N ASN A 215 14.77 9.94 -5.28
CA ASN A 215 14.24 10.71 -4.14
C ASN A 215 13.72 9.74 -3.05
N PRO A 216 14.08 9.91 -1.76
CA PRO A 216 13.55 9.12 -0.64
C PRO A 216 12.01 8.99 -0.61
N GLU A 217 11.26 9.96 -1.14
CA GLU A 217 9.80 9.90 -1.29
C GLU A 217 9.35 8.73 -2.18
N TYR A 218 10.12 8.36 -3.20
CA TYR A 218 9.86 7.17 -4.04
C TYR A 218 10.07 5.90 -3.22
N GLN A 219 11.13 5.82 -2.42
CA GLN A 219 11.36 4.67 -1.54
C GLN A 219 10.24 4.52 -0.50
N LEU A 220 9.76 5.63 0.08
CA LEU A 220 8.61 5.63 0.98
C LEU A 220 7.35 5.14 0.27
N CYS A 221 6.91 5.81 -0.81
CA CYS A 221 5.70 5.46 -1.53
C CYS A 221 5.71 4.00 -2.03
N TYR A 222 6.87 3.53 -2.50
CA TYR A 222 7.04 2.14 -2.91
C TYR A 222 6.94 1.16 -1.72
N THR A 223 7.58 1.47 -0.59
CA THR A 223 7.54 0.62 0.60
C THR A 223 6.13 0.54 1.19
N GLU A 224 5.38 1.65 1.21
CA GLU A 224 3.99 1.67 1.65
C GLU A 224 3.05 0.94 0.69
N TRP A 225 3.22 1.09 -0.63
CA TRP A 225 2.46 0.30 -1.61
C TRP A 225 2.72 -1.21 -1.46
N VAL A 226 3.99 -1.61 -1.31
CA VAL A 226 4.38 -3.01 -1.04
C VAL A 226 3.82 -3.53 0.29
N LYS A 227 3.60 -2.68 1.31
CA LYS A 227 2.81 -3.09 2.50
C LYS A 227 1.34 -3.34 2.14
N ALA A 228 0.73 -2.40 1.41
CA ALA A 228 -0.70 -2.41 1.10
C ALA A 228 -1.17 -3.66 0.33
N TRP A 229 -0.31 -4.27 -0.49
CA TRP A 229 -0.60 -5.56 -1.13
C TRP A 229 0.07 -6.80 -0.49
N GLY A 230 0.66 -6.66 0.70
CA GLY A 230 1.28 -7.78 1.42
C GLY A 230 2.65 -8.21 0.88
N GLY A 231 3.23 -7.45 -0.05
CA GLY A 231 4.45 -7.75 -0.81
C GLY A 231 5.74 -7.93 0.00
N LYS A 232 5.71 -7.67 1.31
CA LYS A 232 6.83 -7.85 2.26
C LYS A 232 7.40 -9.27 2.31
N SER A 233 6.60 -10.30 2.00
CA SER A 233 7.06 -11.70 1.97
C SER A 233 8.01 -11.95 0.79
N TYR A 234 7.63 -11.52 -0.41
CA TYR A 234 8.40 -11.74 -1.64
C TYR A 234 9.77 -11.05 -1.63
N LEU A 235 9.91 -9.93 -0.92
CA LEU A 235 11.21 -9.28 -0.65
C LEU A 235 12.19 -10.17 0.14
N ARG A 236 11.72 -11.25 0.81
CA ARG A 236 12.56 -12.20 1.54
C ARG A 236 13.06 -13.38 0.69
N LEU A 237 12.50 -13.60 -0.50
CA LEU A 237 12.88 -14.67 -1.43
C LEU A 237 14.22 -14.42 -2.15
N LEU A 238 14.92 -13.33 -1.80
CA LEU A 238 15.94 -12.70 -2.62
C LEU A 238 17.24 -12.50 -1.82
N PRO A 239 18.40 -12.72 -2.45
CA PRO A 239 19.68 -12.69 -1.77
C PRO A 239 20.09 -11.28 -1.33
N GLN A 240 20.80 -11.20 -0.21
CA GLN A 240 21.34 -9.95 0.32
C GLN A 240 22.55 -9.45 -0.49
N GLU A 241 22.25 -8.70 -1.56
CA GLU A 241 23.07 -7.70 -2.30
C GLU A 241 24.50 -8.08 -2.79
N SER A 242 25.06 -9.23 -2.45
CA SER A 242 26.50 -9.55 -2.64
C SER A 242 26.97 -9.79 -4.08
N SER A 243 26.07 -9.95 -5.04
CA SER A 243 26.33 -9.74 -6.47
C SER A 243 25.00 -9.57 -7.21
N ILE A 244 24.87 -8.50 -8.00
CA ILE A 244 23.71 -8.29 -8.87
C ILE A 244 23.83 -9.14 -10.15
N GLU A 245 25.06 -9.42 -10.58
CA GLU A 245 25.43 -10.24 -11.73
C GLU A 245 24.92 -11.68 -11.54
N LYS A 246 25.06 -12.25 -10.33
CA LYS A 246 24.51 -13.56 -9.99
C LYS A 246 22.97 -13.56 -10.02
N VAL A 247 22.32 -12.50 -9.54
CA VAL A 247 20.84 -12.39 -9.62
C VAL A 247 20.38 -12.30 -11.07
N ARG A 248 21.08 -11.55 -11.93
CA ARG A 248 20.81 -11.51 -13.38
C ARG A 248 21.00 -12.89 -14.03
N ALA A 249 22.10 -13.58 -13.73
CA ALA A 249 22.37 -14.91 -14.27
C ALA A 249 21.32 -15.95 -13.85
N ALA A 250 20.93 -15.96 -12.56
CA ALA A 250 19.90 -16.84 -12.04
C ALA A 250 18.53 -16.53 -12.66
N MET A 251 18.19 -15.24 -12.80
CA MET A 251 16.96 -14.81 -13.47
C MET A 251 16.93 -15.26 -14.93
N VAL A 252 17.99 -15.02 -15.72
CA VAL A 252 18.07 -15.50 -17.11
C VAL A 252 17.95 -17.02 -17.17
N PHE A 253 18.64 -17.76 -16.31
CA PHE A 253 18.58 -19.22 -16.28
C PHE A 253 17.19 -19.76 -15.91
N TRP A 254 16.52 -19.17 -14.92
CA TRP A 254 15.16 -19.48 -14.51
C TRP A 254 14.10 -19.11 -15.58
N ARG A 255 14.32 -18.04 -16.35
CA ARG A 255 13.49 -17.68 -17.52
C ARG A 255 13.65 -18.67 -18.66
N ARG A 256 14.89 -19.12 -18.93
CA ARG A 256 15.23 -20.07 -20.01
C ARG A 256 14.73 -21.50 -19.76
N ASN A 257 14.53 -21.89 -18.49
CA ASN A 257 14.19 -23.26 -18.11
C ASN A 257 12.86 -23.31 -17.30
N PRO A 258 11.69 -23.50 -17.93
CA PRO A 258 10.39 -23.50 -17.26
C PRO A 258 10.24 -24.53 -16.13
N GLU A 259 10.91 -25.68 -16.26
CA GLU A 259 10.82 -26.81 -15.31
C GLU A 259 11.56 -26.56 -13.97
N LEU A 260 12.41 -25.53 -13.88
CA LEU A 260 13.19 -25.24 -12.66
C LEU A 260 12.48 -24.25 -11.75
N SER A 261 12.62 -24.43 -10.43
CA SER A 261 12.24 -23.42 -9.44
C SER A 261 13.25 -22.26 -9.40
N TRP A 262 12.91 -21.19 -8.69
CA TRP A 262 13.84 -20.10 -8.40
C TRP A 262 14.97 -20.57 -7.49
N GLU A 263 14.64 -21.35 -6.46
CA GLU A 263 15.58 -21.92 -5.51
C GLU A 263 16.61 -22.80 -6.21
N ASP A 264 16.22 -23.63 -7.19
CA ASP A 264 17.15 -24.48 -7.95
C ASP A 264 18.14 -23.63 -8.77
N ALA A 265 17.62 -22.67 -9.53
CA ALA A 265 18.42 -21.79 -10.38
C ALA A 265 19.37 -20.90 -9.54
N TRP A 266 18.90 -20.38 -8.41
CA TRP A 266 19.69 -19.56 -7.50
C TRP A 266 20.75 -20.37 -6.74
N ASN A 267 20.39 -21.53 -6.19
CA ASN A 267 21.33 -22.36 -5.43
C ASN A 267 22.37 -23.03 -6.33
N GLY A 268 22.03 -23.45 -7.54
CA GLY A 268 22.98 -24.02 -8.51
C GLY A 268 24.09 -23.04 -8.91
N LEU A 269 23.79 -21.74 -8.98
CA LEU A 269 24.79 -20.69 -9.20
C LEU A 269 25.64 -20.39 -7.96
N ARG A 270 25.13 -20.64 -6.74
CA ARG A 270 25.90 -20.50 -5.50
C ARG A 270 26.80 -21.69 -5.21
N SER A 271 26.45 -22.91 -5.62
CA SER A 271 27.32 -24.07 -5.48
C SER A 271 28.57 -23.99 -6.37
N LEU A 272 28.46 -23.38 -7.56
CA LEU A 272 29.59 -23.14 -8.45
C LEU A 272 30.70 -22.29 -7.81
N ASP A 273 30.38 -21.31 -6.95
CA ASP A 273 31.39 -20.57 -6.17
C ASP A 273 32.21 -21.49 -5.25
N MET A 274 31.56 -22.49 -4.65
CA MET A 274 32.21 -23.42 -3.73
C MET A 274 33.08 -24.44 -4.47
N GLU A 275 32.67 -24.90 -5.65
CA GLU A 275 33.47 -25.79 -6.50
C GLU A 275 34.69 -25.06 -7.08
N ILE A 276 34.54 -23.81 -7.55
CA ILE A 276 35.67 -22.96 -7.97
C ILE A 276 36.66 -22.75 -6.80
N SER A 277 36.15 -22.66 -5.56
CA SER A 277 36.96 -22.56 -4.34
C SER A 277 37.57 -23.88 -3.86
N THR A 278 37.19 -25.03 -4.43
CA THR A 278 37.64 -26.38 -4.00
C THR A 278 38.21 -27.27 -5.12
N GLY A 279 38.45 -26.69 -6.30
CA GLY A 279 39.20 -27.32 -7.39
C GLY A 279 38.33 -28.09 -8.40
N PRO A 280 38.85 -28.34 -9.61
CA PRO A 280 38.03 -28.81 -10.72
C PRO A 280 37.60 -30.27 -10.57
N ARG A 281 36.27 -30.49 -10.56
CA ARG A 281 35.65 -31.77 -10.94
C ARG A 281 35.06 -31.67 -12.36
N PRO A 282 34.98 -32.77 -13.12
CA PRO A 282 34.58 -32.73 -14.52
C PRO A 282 33.08 -32.44 -14.70
N LEU A 283 32.78 -31.62 -15.72
CA LEU A 283 31.43 -31.21 -16.13
C LEU A 283 30.65 -32.40 -16.74
N ALA A 284 30.04 -33.24 -15.89
CA ALA A 284 29.44 -34.51 -16.30
C ALA A 284 28.04 -34.82 -15.70
N SER A 285 27.38 -33.84 -15.06
CA SER A 285 26.14 -34.05 -14.29
C SER A 285 24.94 -33.20 -14.70
N TRP A 286 25.06 -32.33 -15.71
CA TRP A 286 23.94 -31.52 -16.21
C TRP A 286 23.33 -32.15 -17.47
N PRO A 287 22.00 -32.37 -17.54
CA PRO A 287 21.33 -32.90 -18.72
C PRO A 287 21.18 -31.81 -19.79
N ILE A 288 22.11 -31.78 -20.75
CA ILE A 288 22.00 -30.94 -21.95
C ILE A 288 20.91 -31.53 -22.87
N ARG A 289 20.00 -30.68 -23.34
CA ARG A 289 19.11 -30.88 -24.49
C ARG A 289 18.99 -29.58 -25.27
#